data_AF-A0A0G1MIV3-F1
#
_entry.id   AF-A0A0G1MIV3-F1
#
_cell.length_a   1.000
_cell.length_b   1.000
_cell.length_c   1.000
_cell.angle_alpha   90.00
_cell.angle_beta   90.00
_cell.angle_gamma   90.00
#
_symmetry.space_group_name_H-M   'P 1'
#
loop_
_entity.id
_entity.type
_entity.pdbx_description
1 polymer ?
#
loop_
_entity_poly.entity_id
_entity_poly.type
_entity_poly.pdbx_seq_one_letter_code
_entity_poly.pdbx_strand_id
1 'polypeptide(L)'
;MNIYSLKIGGAAGQGIKSAGAMLSKVTTRSGFHIYTYTEYPSLIRGGHNVIQLLISKEPVLSPSQKINLLVALNQETLDLHLGEIVPGGAILCDCDAGFDKSKAGADINELGVPLSKLAEESGGGELAQNTVAIGAVVAFLGGSLKILKDLIEEEFAGKDSQLIASNQAAAGAGFAFIQSHFSDKIQDILKPMDKIDPKIVVDGNDAISIGAVSSWIYF
;
A
#
# COMPACT_ATOMS: atom_id res chain seq x y z
N MET A 1 -20.79 8.94 -3.48
CA MET A 1 -19.66 8.00 -3.58
C MET A 1 -18.49 8.54 -2.75
N ASN A 2 -18.12 7.85 -1.66
CA ASN A 2 -16.96 8.23 -0.85
C ASN A 2 -15.78 7.35 -1.28
N ILE A 3 -14.75 7.97 -1.85
CA ILE A 3 -13.56 7.27 -2.37
C ILE A 3 -12.38 7.68 -1.51
N TYR A 4 -11.66 6.70 -0.98
CA TYR A 4 -10.43 6.93 -0.25
C TYR A 4 -9.24 6.64 -1.17
N SER A 5 -8.39 7.62 -1.37
CA SER A 5 -7.23 7.56 -2.26
C SER A 5 -5.93 7.42 -1.46
N LEU A 6 -5.21 6.33 -1.70
CA LEU A 6 -3.90 6.03 -1.13
C LEU A 6 -2.86 6.07 -2.25
N LYS A 7 -1.75 6.76 -2.06
CA LYS A 7 -0.61 6.73 -2.97
C LYS A 7 0.62 6.24 -2.23
N ILE A 8 1.33 5.26 -2.78
CA ILE A 8 2.64 4.81 -2.29
C ILE A 8 3.70 5.11 -3.34
N GLY A 9 4.80 5.73 -2.92
CA GLY A 9 5.89 6.12 -3.79
C GLY A 9 7.26 5.78 -3.20
N GLY A 10 8.24 5.64 -4.09
CA GLY A 10 9.64 5.45 -3.72
C GLY A 10 10.53 5.15 -4.93
N ALA A 11 11.80 4.94 -4.66
CA ALA A 11 12.79 4.63 -5.68
C ALA A 11 12.58 3.23 -6.30
N ALA A 12 12.99 3.08 -7.56
CA ALA A 12 13.07 1.77 -8.20
C ALA A 12 13.88 0.78 -7.33
N GLY A 13 13.29 -0.38 -7.04
CA GLY A 13 13.87 -1.40 -6.17
C GLY A 13 13.24 -1.47 -4.77
N GLN A 14 12.57 -0.42 -4.28
CA GLN A 14 11.88 -0.42 -2.97
C GLN A 14 10.54 -1.18 -2.97
N GLY A 15 10.26 -1.98 -4.01
CA GLY A 15 9.09 -2.85 -4.06
C GLY A 15 7.73 -2.14 -4.12
N ILE A 16 7.65 -0.93 -4.67
CA ILE A 16 6.40 -0.14 -4.80
C ILE A 16 5.30 -0.91 -5.54
N LYS A 17 5.65 -1.60 -6.63
CA LYS A 17 4.69 -2.42 -7.40
C LYS A 17 4.09 -3.54 -6.57
N SER A 18 4.94 -4.26 -5.84
CA SER A 18 4.52 -5.35 -4.96
C SER A 18 3.63 -4.84 -3.83
N ALA A 19 4.01 -3.72 -3.21
CA ALA A 19 3.23 -3.11 -2.14
C ALA A 19 1.84 -2.67 -2.61
N GLY A 20 1.74 -2.02 -3.78
CA GLY A 20 0.45 -1.65 -4.38
C GLY A 20 -0.43 -2.85 -4.69
N ALA A 21 0.14 -3.93 -5.24
CA ALA A 21 -0.58 -5.18 -5.49
C ALA A 21 -1.08 -5.84 -4.19
N MET A 22 -0.24 -5.86 -3.15
CA MET A 22 -0.61 -6.42 -1.86
C MET A 22 -1.73 -5.62 -1.19
N LEU A 23 -1.65 -4.28 -1.17
CA LEU A 23 -2.71 -3.41 -0.66
C LEU A 23 -4.02 -3.58 -1.44
N SER A 24 -3.93 -3.75 -2.75
CA SER A 24 -5.09 -4.04 -3.62
C SER A 24 -5.77 -5.36 -3.26
N LYS A 25 -4.98 -6.42 -3.02
CA LYS A 25 -5.49 -7.72 -2.57
C LYS A 25 -6.09 -7.65 -1.17
N VAL A 26 -5.44 -6.97 -0.22
CA VAL A 26 -6.00 -6.78 1.14
C VAL A 26 -7.35 -6.07 1.06
N THR A 27 -7.43 -5.00 0.25
CA THR A 27 -8.66 -4.20 0.10
C THR A 27 -9.82 -4.99 -0.49
N THR A 28 -9.55 -5.76 -1.54
CA THR A 28 -10.57 -6.60 -2.18
C THR A 28 -10.98 -7.77 -1.29
N ARG A 29 -10.04 -8.39 -0.55
CA ARG A 29 -10.34 -9.41 0.46
C ARG A 29 -11.16 -8.88 1.64
N SER A 30 -11.06 -7.58 1.95
CA SER A 30 -11.92 -6.91 2.93
C SER A 30 -13.31 -6.55 2.39
N GLY A 31 -13.63 -6.83 1.12
CA GLY A 31 -14.95 -6.65 0.50
C GLY A 31 -15.09 -5.42 -0.39
N PHE A 32 -14.10 -4.53 -0.42
CA PHE A 32 -14.16 -3.24 -1.12
C PHE A 32 -13.86 -3.36 -2.62
N HIS A 33 -14.27 -2.34 -3.36
CA HIS A 33 -13.88 -2.10 -4.74
C HIS A 33 -12.60 -1.27 -4.80
N ILE A 34 -11.80 -1.54 -5.82
CA ILE A 34 -10.54 -0.83 -6.06
C ILE A 34 -10.45 -0.31 -7.49
N TYR A 35 -9.67 0.75 -7.65
CA TYR A 35 -9.07 1.13 -8.92
C TYR A 35 -7.60 1.47 -8.64
N THR A 36 -6.68 0.94 -9.44
CA THR A 36 -5.25 1.24 -9.32
C THR A 36 -4.73 2.00 -10.52
N TYR A 37 -3.80 2.91 -10.27
CA TYR A 37 -3.05 3.63 -11.29
C TYR A 37 -1.57 3.57 -10.94
N THR A 38 -0.74 3.19 -11.91
CA THR A 38 0.72 3.08 -11.71
C THR A 38 1.41 4.08 -12.61
N GLU A 39 2.30 4.87 -12.04
CA GLU A 39 3.18 5.78 -12.77
C GLU A 39 4.63 5.31 -12.59
N TYR A 40 5.32 5.13 -13.70
CA TYR A 40 6.75 4.82 -13.72
C TYR A 40 7.41 5.54 -14.90
N PRO A 41 8.62 6.10 -14.72
CA PRO A 41 9.33 6.77 -15.78
C PRO A 41 9.81 5.75 -16.83
N SER A 42 10.03 6.23 -18.06
CA SER A 42 10.64 5.44 -19.14
C SER A 42 12.15 5.27 -18.92
N LEU A 43 12.52 4.64 -17.80
CA LEU A 43 13.90 4.40 -17.37
C LEU A 43 14.10 2.91 -17.10
N ILE A 44 15.21 2.35 -17.58
CA ILE A 44 15.56 0.93 -17.38
C ILE A 44 16.07 0.69 -15.95
N ARG A 45 16.69 1.69 -15.33
CA ARG A 45 17.20 1.64 -13.95
C ARG A 45 17.00 2.99 -13.25
N GLY A 46 16.66 2.94 -11.97
CA GLY A 46 16.40 4.13 -11.16
C GLY A 46 15.04 4.76 -11.47
N GLY A 47 14.83 5.94 -10.90
CA GLY A 47 13.59 6.71 -11.04
C GLY A 47 12.59 6.47 -9.91
N HIS A 48 11.61 7.37 -9.88
CA HIS A 48 10.54 7.40 -8.91
C HIS A 48 9.34 6.61 -9.41
N ASN A 49 8.91 5.61 -8.64
CA ASN A 49 7.76 4.78 -8.97
C ASN A 49 6.63 5.04 -8.00
N VAL A 50 5.41 5.04 -8.52
CA VAL A 50 4.22 5.33 -7.75
C VAL A 50 3.12 4.35 -8.10
N ILE A 51 2.40 3.90 -7.08
CA ILE A 51 1.07 3.32 -7.24
C ILE A 51 0.07 4.12 -6.44
N GLN A 52 -1.02 4.49 -7.09
CA GLN A 52 -2.22 5.00 -6.47
C GLN A 52 -3.30 3.94 -6.45
N LEU A 53 -3.93 3.77 -5.28
CA LEU A 53 -5.03 2.87 -5.00
C LEU A 53 -6.23 3.69 -4.53
N LEU A 54 -7.35 3.58 -5.24
CA LEU A 54 -8.62 4.16 -4.84
C LEU A 54 -9.47 3.05 -4.24
N ILE A 55 -10.06 3.30 -3.08
CA ILE A 55 -10.83 2.35 -2.28
C ILE A 55 -12.25 2.88 -2.12
N SER A 56 -13.26 2.04 -2.40
CA SER A 56 -14.66 2.41 -2.15
C SER A 56 -15.55 1.20 -1.89
N LYS A 57 -16.72 1.43 -1.28
CA LYS A 57 -17.77 0.42 -1.13
C LYS A 57 -18.53 0.17 -2.44
N GLU A 58 -18.43 1.09 -3.40
CA GLU A 58 -19.06 1.04 -4.72
C GLU A 58 -17.98 0.94 -5.83
N PRO A 59 -18.31 0.44 -7.04
CA PRO A 59 -17.36 0.37 -8.15
C PRO A 59 -16.69 1.72 -8.47
N VAL A 60 -15.36 1.72 -8.59
CA VAL A 60 -14.55 2.90 -8.97
C VAL A 60 -14.15 2.78 -10.43
N LEU A 61 -14.52 3.77 -11.25
CA LEU A 61 -14.37 3.73 -12.71
C LEU A 61 -13.35 4.72 -13.28
N SER A 62 -12.73 5.55 -12.43
CA SER A 62 -11.79 6.57 -12.86
C SER A 62 -10.72 6.84 -11.80
N PRO A 63 -9.53 7.29 -12.21
CA PRO A 63 -8.51 7.77 -11.28
C PRO A 63 -8.92 9.09 -10.60
N SER A 64 -8.15 9.50 -9.60
CA SER A 64 -8.30 10.77 -8.87
C SER A 64 -6.94 11.43 -8.74
N GLN A 65 -6.86 12.76 -8.86
CA GLN A 65 -5.61 13.48 -8.57
C GLN A 65 -5.41 13.72 -7.06
N LYS A 66 -6.48 13.66 -6.26
CA LYS A 66 -6.44 13.93 -4.83
C LYS A 66 -6.05 12.69 -4.04
N ILE A 67 -5.28 12.88 -2.96
CA ILE A 67 -4.78 11.81 -2.09
C ILE A 67 -5.22 12.03 -0.65
N ASN A 68 -5.76 10.99 -0.02
CA ASN A 68 -6.09 10.98 1.40
C ASN A 68 -4.90 10.52 2.25
N LEU A 69 -4.11 9.55 1.77
CA LEU A 69 -2.91 9.05 2.43
C LEU A 69 -1.76 8.92 1.44
N LEU A 70 -0.65 9.61 1.71
CA LEU A 70 0.61 9.45 0.98
C LEU A 70 1.58 8.61 1.81
N VAL A 71 2.04 7.49 1.26
CA VAL A 71 3.09 6.64 1.83
C VAL A 71 4.38 6.93 1.08
N ALA A 72 5.33 7.58 1.75
CA ALA A 72 6.60 7.99 1.18
C ALA A 72 7.75 7.12 1.71
N LEU A 73 8.34 6.32 0.82
CA LEU A 73 9.53 5.50 1.13
C LEU A 73 10.85 6.22 0.83
N ASN A 74 10.79 7.41 0.22
CA ASN A 74 11.94 8.30 0.01
C ASN A 74 11.50 9.78 -0.02
N GLN A 75 12.45 10.70 0.15
CA GLN A 75 12.17 12.14 0.18
C GLN A 75 11.54 12.64 -1.14
N GLU A 76 11.98 12.10 -2.28
CA GLU A 76 11.47 12.45 -3.60
C GLU A 76 9.94 12.25 -3.72
N THR A 77 9.39 11.22 -3.05
CA THR A 77 7.94 11.00 -3.00
C THR A 77 7.20 12.15 -2.32
N LEU A 78 7.75 12.70 -1.23
CA LEU A 78 7.16 13.87 -0.59
C LEU A 78 7.28 15.08 -1.51
N ASP A 79 8.46 15.34 -2.03
CA ASP A 79 8.72 16.53 -2.86
C ASP A 79 7.78 16.62 -4.07
N LEU A 80 7.45 15.47 -4.67
CA LEU A 80 6.59 15.40 -5.86
C LEU A 80 5.09 15.39 -5.54
N HIS A 81 4.64 14.73 -4.46
CA HIS A 81 3.23 14.44 -4.25
C HIS A 81 2.59 15.12 -3.04
N LEU A 82 3.35 15.86 -2.24
CA LEU A 82 2.82 16.54 -1.06
C LEU A 82 1.68 17.52 -1.40
N GLY A 83 1.74 18.18 -2.56
CA GLY A 83 0.69 19.10 -3.05
C GLY A 83 -0.61 18.42 -3.49
N GLU A 84 -0.63 17.09 -3.61
CA GLU A 84 -1.82 16.31 -4.00
C GLU A 84 -2.67 15.88 -2.80
N ILE A 85 -2.14 16.04 -1.58
CA ILE A 85 -2.80 15.62 -0.34
C ILE A 85 -3.96 16.57 -0.02
N VAL A 86 -5.13 16.00 0.27
CA VAL A 86 -6.30 16.77 0.68
C VAL A 86 -6.14 17.34 2.10
N PRO A 87 -6.81 18.45 2.44
CA PRO A 87 -6.87 18.92 3.82
C PRO A 87 -7.37 17.82 4.77
N GLY A 88 -6.70 17.64 5.92
CA GLY A 88 -6.98 16.54 6.85
C GLY A 88 -6.43 15.17 6.42
N GLY A 89 -5.79 15.08 5.25
CA GLY A 89 -5.10 13.88 4.80
C GLY A 89 -3.89 13.52 5.66
N ALA A 90 -3.21 12.43 5.32
CA ALA A 90 -2.11 11.89 6.10
C ALA A 90 -0.87 11.59 5.26
N ILE A 91 0.28 11.64 5.90
CA ILE A 91 1.57 11.20 5.38
C ILE A 91 2.10 10.09 6.27
N LEU A 92 2.49 8.96 5.69
CA LEU A 92 3.23 7.91 6.35
C LEU A 92 4.64 7.86 5.76
N CYS A 93 5.64 8.05 6.59
CA CYS A 93 7.05 8.00 6.18
C CYS A 93 7.93 7.51 7.32
N ASP A 94 9.19 7.21 6.99
CA ASP A 94 10.16 6.83 8.00
C ASP A 94 10.52 8.01 8.91
N CYS A 95 10.28 7.90 10.22
CA CYS A 95 10.60 8.97 11.17
C CYS A 95 12.10 9.10 11.46
N ASP A 96 12.88 8.04 11.27
CA ASP A 96 14.31 8.01 11.61
C ASP A 96 15.20 8.43 10.42
N ALA A 97 14.63 8.53 9.23
CA ALA A 97 15.34 8.81 7.99
C ALA A 97 15.53 10.32 7.68
N GLY A 98 15.07 11.21 8.56
CA GLY A 98 15.34 12.65 8.44
C GLY A 98 14.63 13.34 7.26
N PHE A 99 13.42 12.88 6.91
CA PHE A 99 12.62 13.48 5.84
C PHE A 99 12.32 14.96 6.11
N ASP A 100 12.49 15.81 5.08
CA ASP A 100 12.05 17.21 5.09
C ASP A 100 10.55 17.27 4.81
N LYS A 101 9.79 17.64 5.83
CA LYS A 101 8.34 17.82 5.80
C LYS A 101 7.93 19.29 5.97
N SER A 102 8.88 20.23 5.89
CA SER A 102 8.63 21.66 6.11
C SER A 102 7.56 22.26 5.20
N LYS A 103 7.35 21.66 4.02
CA LYS A 103 6.33 22.05 3.04
C LYS A 103 4.94 21.46 3.34
N ALA A 104 4.81 20.59 4.34
CA ALA A 104 3.53 19.99 4.70
C ALA A 104 2.63 21.05 5.33
N GLY A 105 1.37 21.11 4.89
CA GLY A 105 0.38 22.01 5.48
C GLY A 105 0.09 21.62 6.93
N ALA A 106 -0.26 22.61 7.76
CA ALA A 106 -0.55 22.40 9.19
C ALA A 106 -1.70 21.41 9.46
N ASP A 107 -2.61 21.22 8.48
CA ASP A 107 -3.76 20.31 8.57
C ASP A 107 -3.43 18.87 8.13
N ILE A 108 -2.17 18.54 7.86
CA ILE A 108 -1.76 17.19 7.44
C ILE A 108 -1.36 16.34 8.66
N ASN A 109 -1.94 15.14 8.73
CA ASN A 109 -1.62 14.16 9.76
C ASN A 109 -0.31 13.43 9.44
N GLU A 110 0.72 13.67 10.22
CA GLU A 110 1.98 12.93 10.09
C GLU A 110 1.94 11.62 10.90
N LEU A 111 2.22 10.51 10.22
CA LEU A 111 2.36 9.16 10.74
C LEU A 111 3.82 8.73 10.56
N GLY A 112 4.69 9.24 11.44
CA GLY A 112 6.09 8.83 11.47
C GLY A 112 6.22 7.43 12.06
N VAL A 113 6.66 6.46 11.24
CA VAL A 113 6.88 5.07 11.65
C VAL A 113 8.35 4.74 11.40
N PRO A 114 9.10 4.10 12.31
CA PRO A 114 10.52 3.80 12.10
C PRO A 114 10.69 2.61 11.15
N LEU A 115 10.35 2.80 9.87
CA LEU A 115 10.19 1.75 8.86
C LEU A 115 11.47 0.93 8.68
N SER A 116 12.61 1.60 8.50
CA SER A 116 13.92 0.97 8.32
C SER A 116 14.28 0.10 9.52
N LYS A 117 14.12 0.66 10.72
CA LYS A 117 14.47 -0.03 11.96
C LYS A 117 13.60 -1.26 12.19
N LEU A 118 12.28 -1.13 12.01
CA LEU A 118 11.35 -2.27 12.19
C LEU A 118 11.57 -3.35 11.13
N ALA A 119 11.97 -2.99 9.91
CA ALA A 119 12.30 -3.95 8.86
C ALA A 119 13.57 -4.74 9.19
N GLU A 120 14.60 -4.06 9.71
CA GLU A 120 15.85 -4.67 10.17
C GLU A 120 15.61 -5.62 11.35
N GLU A 121 14.87 -5.17 12.36
CA GLU A 121 14.52 -5.96 13.56
C GLU A 121 13.67 -7.19 13.23
N SER A 122 12.90 -7.14 12.14
CA SER A 122 12.10 -8.26 11.64
C SER A 122 12.91 -9.29 10.82
N GLY A 123 14.20 -9.04 10.59
CA GLY A 123 15.08 -9.90 9.81
C GLY A 123 14.84 -9.85 8.30
N GLY A 124 14.10 -8.83 7.82
CA GLY A 124 13.79 -8.64 6.39
C GLY A 124 14.75 -7.69 5.67
N GLY A 125 15.54 -6.92 6.42
CA GLY A 125 16.46 -5.90 5.89
C GLY A 125 15.74 -4.75 5.18
N GLU A 126 16.50 -3.99 4.38
CA GLU A 126 16.00 -2.81 3.65
C GLU A 126 14.79 -3.10 2.75
N LEU A 127 14.74 -4.27 2.12
CA LEU A 127 13.64 -4.65 1.23
C LEU A 127 12.30 -4.86 1.94
N ALA A 128 12.29 -5.09 3.26
CA ALA A 128 11.07 -5.28 4.05
C ALA A 128 10.46 -3.97 4.57
N GLN A 129 11.09 -2.82 4.31
CA GLN A 129 10.52 -1.50 4.68
C GLN A 129 9.14 -1.28 4.09
N ASN A 130 8.93 -1.69 2.84
CA ASN A 130 7.61 -1.61 2.20
C ASN A 130 6.58 -2.50 2.93
N THR A 131 6.98 -3.67 3.41
CA THR A 131 6.12 -4.60 4.16
C THR A 131 5.73 -4.03 5.52
N VAL A 132 6.66 -3.37 6.22
CA VAL A 132 6.34 -2.59 7.43
C VAL A 132 5.33 -1.49 7.10
N ALA A 133 5.56 -0.72 6.02
CA ALA A 133 4.67 0.34 5.59
C ALA A 133 3.26 -0.19 5.25
N ILE A 134 3.14 -1.33 4.57
CA ILE A 134 1.86 -1.98 4.29
C ILE A 134 1.15 -2.34 5.60
N GLY A 135 1.86 -2.95 6.56
CA GLY A 135 1.31 -3.27 7.87
C GLY A 135 0.76 -2.04 8.60
N ALA A 136 1.53 -0.95 8.58
CA ALA A 136 1.13 0.33 9.17
C ALA A 136 -0.09 0.94 8.46
N VAL A 137 -0.13 0.92 7.12
CA VAL A 137 -1.31 1.36 6.34
C VAL A 137 -2.54 0.53 6.69
N VAL A 138 -2.42 -0.80 6.76
CA VAL A 138 -3.54 -1.68 7.09
C VAL A 138 -4.07 -1.39 8.49
N ALA A 139 -3.20 -1.15 9.48
CA ALA A 139 -3.63 -0.72 10.81
C ALA A 139 -4.31 0.64 10.79
N PHE A 140 -3.71 1.63 10.12
CA PHE A 140 -4.20 3.00 10.09
C PHE A 140 -5.59 3.10 9.44
N LEU A 141 -5.86 2.28 8.42
CA LEU A 141 -7.16 2.22 7.76
C LEU A 141 -8.15 1.27 8.46
N GLY A 142 -7.82 0.69 9.61
CA GLY A 142 -8.73 -0.18 10.37
C GLY A 142 -8.91 -1.58 9.76
N GLY A 143 -7.97 -2.03 8.94
CA GLY A 143 -7.98 -3.32 8.27
C GLY A 143 -7.54 -4.49 9.16
N SER A 144 -7.52 -5.69 8.58
CA SER A 144 -7.21 -6.93 9.28
C SER A 144 -5.76 -7.39 9.04
N LEU A 145 -4.96 -7.44 10.12
CA LEU A 145 -3.62 -8.03 10.07
C LEU A 145 -3.65 -9.50 9.63
N LYS A 146 -4.71 -10.24 9.99
CA LYS A 146 -4.86 -11.64 9.57
C LYS A 146 -4.92 -11.75 8.04
N ILE A 147 -5.78 -10.96 7.40
CA ILE A 147 -5.91 -10.94 5.93
C ILE A 147 -4.56 -10.61 5.28
N LEU A 148 -3.83 -9.63 5.83
CA LEU A 148 -2.50 -9.28 5.32
C LEU A 148 -1.49 -10.44 5.46
N LYS A 149 -1.43 -11.11 6.62
CA LYS A 149 -0.52 -12.23 6.83
C LYS A 149 -0.82 -13.44 5.94
N ASP A 150 -2.11 -13.75 5.76
CA ASP A 150 -2.57 -14.82 4.86
C ASP A 150 -2.15 -14.51 3.41
N LEU A 151 -2.30 -13.25 2.96
CA LEU A 151 -1.87 -12.82 1.63
C LEU A 151 -0.35 -12.81 1.43
N ILE A 152 0.42 -12.50 2.47
CA ILE A 152 1.89 -12.62 2.43
C ILE A 152 2.27 -14.09 2.25
N GLU A 153 1.61 -15.00 2.95
CA GLU A 153 1.85 -16.44 2.78
C GLU A 153 1.49 -16.91 1.36
N GLU A 154 0.37 -16.47 0.79
CA GLU A 154 -0.01 -16.75 -0.60
C GLU A 154 1.02 -16.23 -1.62
N GLU A 155 1.47 -14.98 -1.47
CA GLU A 155 2.38 -14.31 -2.42
C GLU A 155 3.78 -14.95 -2.44
N PHE A 156 4.23 -15.43 -1.29
CA PHE A 156 5.55 -16.05 -1.13
C PHE A 156 5.47 -17.58 -1.04
N ALA A 157 4.33 -18.18 -1.39
CA ALA A 157 4.13 -19.62 -1.40
C ALA A 157 5.22 -20.32 -2.24
N GLY A 158 5.85 -21.36 -1.68
CA GLY A 158 6.93 -22.10 -2.32
C GLY A 158 8.31 -21.45 -2.25
N LYS A 159 8.44 -20.28 -1.58
CA LYS A 159 9.74 -19.68 -1.24
C LYS A 159 10.19 -20.10 0.17
N ASP A 160 11.35 -19.60 0.58
CA ASP A 160 11.93 -19.84 1.90
C ASP A 160 10.95 -19.45 3.02
N SER A 161 10.73 -20.36 3.97
CA SER A 161 9.84 -20.13 5.12
C SER A 161 10.34 -19.00 6.02
N GLN A 162 11.66 -18.77 6.08
CA GLN A 162 12.23 -17.64 6.81
C GLN A 162 11.84 -16.30 6.16
N LEU A 163 11.77 -16.25 4.83
CA LEU A 163 11.35 -15.04 4.10
C LEU A 163 9.87 -14.72 4.36
N ILE A 164 9.01 -15.73 4.41
CA ILE A 164 7.59 -15.57 4.75
C ILE A 164 7.46 -15.04 6.19
N ALA A 165 8.15 -15.69 7.13
CA ALA A 165 8.12 -15.33 8.54
C ALA A 165 8.64 -13.90 8.78
N SER A 166 9.74 -13.50 8.14
CA SER A 166 10.29 -12.15 8.28
C SER A 166 9.35 -11.08 7.71
N ASN A 167 8.70 -11.34 6.57
CA ASN A 167 7.70 -10.42 6.02
C ASN A 167 6.43 -10.34 6.89
N GLN A 168 5.93 -11.46 7.40
CA GLN A 168 4.79 -11.45 8.33
C GLN A 168 5.13 -10.73 9.65
N ALA A 169 6.37 -10.84 10.13
CA ALA A 169 6.88 -10.10 11.27
C ALA A 169 6.96 -8.59 10.98
N ALA A 170 7.54 -8.20 9.84
CA ALA A 170 7.62 -6.81 9.40
C ALA A 170 6.24 -6.15 9.27
N ALA A 171 5.30 -6.84 8.62
CA ALA A 171 3.90 -6.37 8.53
C ALA A 171 3.26 -6.25 9.92
N GLY A 172 3.51 -7.23 10.81
CA GLY A 172 3.03 -7.18 12.19
C GLY A 172 3.61 -6.03 12.99
N ALA A 173 4.90 -5.72 12.81
CA ALA A 173 5.59 -4.64 13.50
C ALA A 173 5.02 -3.27 13.11
N GLY A 174 4.87 -3.01 11.80
CA GLY A 174 4.25 -1.78 11.31
C GLY A 174 2.80 -1.62 11.78
N PHE A 175 2.04 -2.72 11.76
CA PHE A 175 0.65 -2.74 12.24
C PHE A 175 0.56 -2.41 13.75
N ALA A 176 1.37 -3.08 14.57
CA ALA A 176 1.39 -2.87 16.02
C ALA A 176 1.87 -1.46 16.41
N PHE A 177 2.80 -0.89 15.65
CA PHE A 177 3.30 0.46 15.89
C PHE A 177 2.18 1.50 15.76
N ILE A 178 1.39 1.42 14.68
CA ILE A 178 0.22 2.30 14.49
C ILE A 178 -0.81 2.12 15.60
N GLN A 179 -1.13 0.87 15.96
CA GLN A 179 -2.07 0.61 17.06
C GLN A 179 -1.60 1.18 18.40
N SER A 180 -0.29 1.22 18.64
CA SER A 180 0.26 1.66 19.92
C SER A 180 0.48 3.17 20.00
N HIS A 181 0.77 3.84 18.88
CA HIS A 181 1.21 5.25 18.88
C HIS A 181 0.23 6.20 18.18
N PHE A 182 -0.71 5.67 17.39
CA PHE A 182 -1.68 6.44 16.62
C PHE A 182 -3.10 5.86 16.73
N SER A 183 -3.43 5.21 17.85
CA SER A 183 -4.73 4.56 18.07
C SER A 183 -5.91 5.52 17.94
N ASP A 184 -5.74 6.77 18.32
CA ASP A 184 -6.72 7.85 18.22
C ASP A 184 -6.93 8.35 16.78
N LYS A 185 -6.01 8.03 15.87
CA LYS A 185 -6.07 8.43 14.45
C LYS A 185 -6.51 7.31 13.51
N ILE A 186 -6.68 6.09 14.00
CA ILE A 186 -7.14 4.96 13.19
C ILE A 186 -8.49 5.27 12.57
N GLN A 187 -8.63 5.00 11.28
CA GLN A 187 -9.82 5.25 10.49
C GLN A 187 -10.58 3.96 10.22
N ASP A 188 -11.90 4.05 10.01
CA ASP A 188 -12.76 2.93 9.65
C ASP A 188 -12.97 2.80 8.13
N ILE A 189 -11.88 2.82 7.36
CA ILE A 189 -11.92 2.80 5.88
C ILE A 189 -11.89 1.37 5.33
N LEU A 190 -11.02 0.52 5.89
CA LEU A 190 -10.68 -0.83 5.41
C LEU A 190 -11.20 -1.94 6.34
N LYS A 191 -12.08 -1.59 7.29
CA LYS A 191 -12.72 -2.55 8.17
C LYS A 191 -13.44 -3.61 7.34
N PRO A 192 -13.14 -4.92 7.51
CA PRO A 192 -13.74 -5.97 6.70
C PRO A 192 -15.27 -5.91 6.73
N MET A 193 -15.88 -6.04 5.55
CA MET A 193 -17.34 -6.05 5.41
C MET A 193 -17.92 -7.40 5.85
N ASP A 194 -19.15 -7.40 6.35
CA ASP A 194 -19.85 -8.63 6.79
C ASP A 194 -20.07 -9.61 5.63
N LYS A 195 -20.32 -9.08 4.43
CA LYS A 195 -20.47 -9.86 3.20
C LYS A 195 -19.33 -9.53 2.23
N ILE A 196 -18.56 -10.55 1.89
CA ILE A 196 -17.44 -10.45 0.95
C ILE A 196 -17.82 -11.23 -0.31
N ASP A 197 -18.20 -10.52 -1.36
CA ASP A 197 -18.31 -11.13 -2.69
C ASP A 197 -16.89 -11.27 -3.27
N PRO A 198 -16.43 -12.49 -3.64
CA PRO A 198 -15.09 -12.71 -4.16
C PRO A 198 -14.82 -11.86 -5.40
N LYS A 199 -13.69 -11.17 -5.42
CA LYS A 199 -13.24 -10.32 -6.53
C LYS A 199 -11.84 -10.75 -6.96
N ILE A 200 -11.57 -10.57 -8.25
CA ILE A 200 -10.22 -10.73 -8.82
C ILE A 200 -9.58 -9.34 -8.93
N VAL A 201 -8.28 -9.27 -8.64
CA VAL A 201 -7.46 -8.08 -8.94
C VAL A 201 -6.72 -8.40 -10.24
N VAL A 202 -7.04 -7.67 -11.30
CA VAL A 202 -6.46 -7.87 -12.64
C VAL A 202 -6.21 -6.52 -13.31
N ASP A 203 -5.20 -6.45 -14.16
CA ASP A 203 -5.00 -5.32 -15.05
C ASP A 203 -5.66 -5.54 -16.41
N GLY A 204 -5.55 -4.53 -17.30
CA GLY A 204 -6.15 -4.62 -18.64
C GLY A 204 -5.53 -5.71 -19.53
N ASN A 205 -4.23 -5.96 -19.40
CA ASN A 205 -3.54 -6.99 -20.19
C ASN A 205 -3.95 -8.39 -19.73
N ASP A 206 -4.04 -8.60 -18.41
CA ASP A 206 -4.56 -9.83 -17.82
C ASP A 206 -5.99 -10.08 -18.26
N ALA A 207 -6.86 -9.06 -18.19
CA ALA A 207 -8.27 -9.18 -18.59
C ALA A 207 -8.44 -9.54 -20.08
N ILE A 208 -7.66 -8.92 -20.97
CA ILE A 208 -7.65 -9.26 -22.41
C ILE A 208 -7.20 -10.71 -22.60
N SER A 209 -6.12 -11.10 -21.93
CA SER A 209 -5.54 -12.45 -22.04
C SER A 209 -6.52 -13.52 -21.55
N ILE A 210 -7.16 -13.29 -20.39
CA ILE A 210 -8.21 -14.16 -19.84
C ILE A 210 -9.38 -14.25 -20.81
N GLY A 211 -9.81 -13.14 -21.40
CA GLY A 211 -10.87 -13.11 -22.40
C GLY A 211 -10.53 -13.94 -23.64
N ALA A 212 -9.32 -13.77 -24.18
CA ALA A 212 -8.85 -14.52 -25.35
C ALA A 212 -8.85 -16.03 -25.11
N VAL A 213 -8.26 -16.48 -23.99
CA VAL A 213 -8.23 -17.89 -23.59
C VAL A 213 -9.65 -18.43 -23.36
N SER A 214 -10.50 -17.67 -22.67
CA SER A 214 -11.89 -18.06 -22.40
C SER A 214 -12.74 -18.19 -23.67
N SER A 215 -12.37 -17.47 -24.74
CA SER A 215 -12.98 -17.56 -26.06
C SER A 215 -12.35 -18.59 -27.00
N TRP A 216 -11.45 -19.43 -26.48
CA TRP A 216 -10.73 -20.46 -27.23
C TRP A 216 -9.86 -19.91 -28.38
N ILE A 217 -9.27 -18.73 -28.20
CA ILE A 217 -8.22 -18.26 -29.11
C ILE A 217 -6.95 -19.07 -28.82
N TYR A 218 -6.60 -19.97 -29.74
CA TYR A 218 -5.34 -20.71 -29.76
C TYR A 218 -4.63 -20.44 -31.10
N PHE A 219 -3.30 -20.52 -31.09
CA PHE A 219 -2.43 -20.37 -32.27
C PHE A 219 -2.00 -21.73 -32.80
#